data_AF-A0A1E4SAS1-F1
#
_entry.id   AF-A0A1E4SAS1-F1
#
_cell.length_a   1.000
_cell.length_b   1.000
_cell.length_c   1.000
_cell.angle_alpha   90.00
_cell.angle_beta   90.00
_cell.angle_gamma   90.00
#
_symmetry.space_group_name_H-M   'P 1'
#
loop_
_entity.id
_entity.type
_entity.pdbx_description
1 polymer ?
#
loop_
_entity_poly.entity_id
_entity_poly.type
_entity_poly.pdbx_seq_one_letter_code
_entity_poly.pdbx_strand_id
1 'polypeptide(L)'
;GYYYGTMFYFATQDAGYFGPQPRKEGSINHLTYSVFGYGPTTDHPNCSKGADGGPGVSCAVDFPWEYGKNYTQIMERTAQNDDGSNRWTGTLIDDATGETVVTIGEYWTPKNYSLLSSGGLTFNELY
;
A
#
# COMPACT_ATOMS: atom_id res chain seq x y z
N GLY A 1 -3.49 13.93 -11.73
CA GLY A 1 -2.08 13.53 -11.59
C GLY A 1 -1.85 12.26 -12.37
N TYR A 2 -0.65 11.68 -12.24
CA TYR A 2 -0.39 10.33 -12.70
C TYR A 2 -0.33 9.39 -11.50
N TYR A 3 -0.84 8.17 -11.65
CA TYR A 3 -0.66 7.11 -10.68
C TYR A 3 -0.01 5.90 -11.37
N TYR A 4 1.14 5.49 -10.86
CA TYR A 4 1.85 4.28 -11.27
C TYR A 4 1.65 3.24 -10.18
N GLY A 5 0.63 2.39 -10.34
CA GLY A 5 0.17 1.49 -9.28
C GLY A 5 0.47 0.04 -9.57
N THR A 6 0.73 -0.74 -8.53
CA THR A 6 0.73 -2.20 -8.55
C THR A 6 -0.49 -2.67 -7.78
N MET A 7 -1.40 -3.34 -8.48
CA MET A 7 -2.53 -4.04 -7.89
C MET A 7 -2.12 -5.46 -7.50
N PHE A 8 -2.37 -5.82 -6.24
CA PHE A 8 -2.16 -7.14 -5.69
C PHE A 8 -3.51 -7.76 -5.31
N TYR A 9 -3.51 -9.09 -5.23
CA TYR A 9 -4.69 -9.84 -4.84
C TYR A 9 -4.39 -10.75 -3.66
N PHE A 10 -5.41 -10.95 -2.85
CA PHE A 10 -5.47 -12.02 -1.87
C PHE A 10 -5.98 -13.31 -2.52
N ALA A 11 -5.77 -14.46 -1.88
CA ALA A 11 -6.23 -15.75 -2.38
C ALA A 11 -7.77 -15.82 -2.54
N THR A 12 -8.50 -14.92 -1.90
CA THR A 12 -9.96 -14.78 -1.99
C THR A 12 -10.43 -13.79 -3.05
N GLN A 13 -9.51 -13.27 -3.87
CA GLN A 13 -9.75 -12.26 -4.91
C GLN A 13 -10.07 -10.86 -4.39
N ASP A 14 -10.11 -10.63 -3.08
CA ASP A 14 -10.00 -9.28 -2.53
C ASP A 14 -8.69 -8.66 -3.04
N ALA A 15 -8.70 -7.36 -3.30
CA ALA A 15 -7.60 -6.67 -3.94
C ALA A 15 -7.09 -5.51 -3.08
N GLY A 16 -5.92 -5.03 -3.42
CA GLY A 16 -5.44 -3.73 -3.00
C GLY A 16 -4.44 -3.21 -4.01
N TYR A 17 -3.99 -1.98 -3.81
CA TYR A 17 -2.93 -1.43 -4.63
C TYR A 17 -1.90 -0.73 -3.78
N PHE A 18 -0.75 -0.49 -4.38
CA PHE A 18 0.20 0.46 -3.87
C PHE A 18 0.99 1.10 -5.01
N GLY A 19 1.54 2.27 -4.76
CA GLY A 19 2.49 2.89 -5.67
C GLY A 19 2.55 4.40 -5.58
N PRO A 20 3.48 5.00 -6.34
CA PRO A 20 3.68 6.44 -6.40
C PRO A 20 2.63 7.17 -7.24
N GLN A 21 2.21 8.31 -6.73
CA GLN A 21 1.49 9.37 -7.42
C GLN A 21 2.40 10.60 -7.56
N PRO A 22 3.23 10.68 -8.62
CA PRO A 22 4.13 11.80 -8.85
C PRO A 22 3.35 13.11 -8.95
N ARG A 23 3.87 14.14 -8.28
CA ARG A 23 3.37 15.51 -8.39
C ARG A 23 4.35 16.33 -9.23
N LYS A 24 3.99 17.59 -9.49
CA LYS A 24 4.84 18.51 -10.25
C LYS A 24 6.23 18.61 -9.60
N GLU A 25 7.28 18.66 -10.40
CA GLU A 25 8.64 18.89 -9.90
C GLU A 25 8.70 20.12 -8.98
N GLY A 26 9.41 20.00 -7.86
CA GLY A 26 9.46 21.02 -6.80
C GLY A 26 8.31 20.93 -5.79
N SER A 27 7.41 19.94 -5.91
CA SER A 27 6.43 19.59 -4.87
C SER A 27 6.72 18.21 -4.27
N ILE A 28 6.16 17.96 -3.08
CA ILE A 28 6.35 16.68 -2.39
C ILE A 28 5.44 15.65 -3.05
N ASN A 29 6.03 14.53 -3.45
CA ASN A 29 5.31 13.44 -4.08
C ASN A 29 4.50 12.63 -3.09
N HIS A 30 3.63 11.77 -3.60
CA HIS A 30 2.68 11.02 -2.78
C HIS A 30 2.82 9.53 -3.03
N LEU A 31 2.80 8.74 -1.95
CA LEU A 31 2.83 7.28 -1.99
C LEU A 31 1.53 6.76 -1.42
N THR A 32 0.97 5.76 -2.09
CA THR A 32 -0.30 5.15 -1.67
C THR A 32 -0.12 3.68 -1.32
N TYR A 33 -0.95 3.20 -0.41
CA TYR A 33 -1.07 1.80 -0.02
C TYR A 33 -2.50 1.55 0.47
N SER A 34 -3.29 0.83 -0.31
CA SER A 34 -4.71 0.62 -0.04
C SER A 34 -5.09 -0.85 -0.15
N VAL A 35 -6.11 -1.24 0.60
CA VAL A 35 -6.80 -2.53 0.47
C VAL A 35 -8.29 -2.30 0.34
N PHE A 36 -8.94 -3.03 -0.55
CA PHE A 36 -10.36 -2.96 -0.79
C PHE A 36 -11.13 -4.03 -0.04
N GLY A 37 -12.43 -3.82 0.10
CA GLY A 37 -13.39 -4.78 0.63
C GLY A 37 -13.74 -4.57 2.10
N TYR A 38 -14.53 -5.47 2.65
CA TYR A 38 -15.13 -5.32 3.98
C TYR A 38 -14.30 -6.00 5.07
N GLY A 39 -14.15 -5.30 6.20
CA GLY A 39 -13.46 -5.83 7.38
C GLY A 39 -12.03 -5.33 7.59
N PRO A 40 -11.29 -4.81 6.59
CA PRO A 40 -10.02 -4.16 6.89
C PRO A 40 -10.16 -3.03 7.91
N THR A 41 -9.20 -2.95 8.83
CA THR A 41 -9.15 -1.91 9.87
C THR A 41 -7.74 -1.40 10.06
N THR A 42 -7.60 -0.22 10.65
CA THR A 42 -6.31 0.42 10.89
C THR A 42 -6.42 1.37 12.07
N ASP A 43 -5.32 1.52 12.79
CA ASP A 43 -5.04 2.55 13.80
C ASP A 43 -3.82 3.42 13.39
N HIS A 44 -3.24 3.16 12.21
CA HIS A 44 -2.05 3.85 11.76
C HIS A 44 -2.40 5.28 11.30
N PRO A 45 -1.63 6.32 11.70
CA PRO A 45 -2.00 7.72 11.47
C PRO A 45 -2.05 8.14 10.00
N ASN A 46 -1.30 7.46 9.14
CA ASN A 46 -1.31 7.69 7.69
C ASN A 46 -2.51 7.04 6.98
N CYS A 47 -3.36 6.31 7.70
CA CYS A 47 -4.42 5.49 7.13
C CYS A 47 -5.80 5.94 7.59
N SER A 48 -6.79 5.69 6.74
CA SER A 48 -8.19 5.97 7.01
C SER A 48 -9.08 4.82 6.54
N LYS A 49 -10.26 4.69 7.15
CA LYS A 49 -11.27 3.73 6.69
C LYS A 49 -11.87 4.18 5.37
N GLY A 50 -12.09 3.21 4.48
CA GLY A 50 -12.55 3.39 3.12
C GLY A 50 -11.39 3.38 2.12
N ALA A 51 -11.68 2.95 0.89
CA ALA A 51 -10.77 3.01 -0.25
C ALA A 51 -11.56 3.35 -1.52
N ASP A 52 -11.13 4.39 -2.24
CA ASP A 52 -11.79 4.92 -3.46
C ASP A 52 -13.30 5.15 -3.32
N GLY A 53 -13.73 5.65 -2.16
CA GLY A 53 -15.15 5.89 -1.84
C GLY A 53 -15.95 4.63 -1.49
N GLY A 54 -15.33 3.45 -1.53
CA GLY A 54 -15.90 2.18 -1.13
C GLY A 54 -15.32 1.62 0.18
N PRO A 55 -15.70 0.38 0.54
CA PRO A 55 -15.15 -0.34 1.69
C PRO A 55 -13.66 -0.64 1.49
N GLY A 56 -12.88 -0.48 2.55
CA GLY A 56 -11.46 -0.78 2.55
C GLY A 56 -10.69 0.00 3.59
N VAL A 57 -9.38 0.08 3.42
CA VAL A 57 -8.49 1.02 4.10
C VAL A 57 -7.57 1.64 3.06
N SER A 58 -7.41 2.95 3.12
CA SER A 58 -6.43 3.69 2.33
C SER A 58 -5.42 4.36 3.24
N CYS A 59 -4.14 4.11 2.94
CA CYS A 59 -3.00 4.75 3.56
C CYS A 59 -2.24 5.57 2.53
N ALA A 60 -1.72 6.72 2.96
CA ALA A 60 -0.83 7.48 2.12
C ALA A 60 0.13 8.37 2.91
N VAL A 61 1.28 8.65 2.30
CA VAL A 61 2.29 9.53 2.87
C VAL A 61 2.91 10.39 1.77
N ASP A 62 3.21 11.63 2.12
CA ASP A 62 3.98 12.51 1.25
C ASP A 62 5.48 12.23 1.46
N PHE A 63 6.21 11.93 0.38
CA PHE A 63 7.61 11.54 0.42
C PHE A 63 8.43 12.30 -0.64
N PRO A 64 9.50 13.03 -0.25
CA PRO A 64 10.34 13.77 -1.18
C PRO A 64 11.38 12.84 -1.83
N TRP A 65 10.96 11.97 -2.74
CA TRP A 65 11.90 11.08 -3.42
C TRP A 65 12.92 11.83 -4.28
N GLU A 66 14.08 11.20 -4.46
CA GLU A 66 15.15 11.70 -5.32
C GLU A 66 14.96 11.21 -6.77
N TYR A 67 15.01 12.14 -7.73
CA TYR A 67 14.95 11.77 -9.15
C TYR A 67 16.20 10.99 -9.57
N GLY A 68 15.99 9.91 -10.35
CA GLY A 68 17.06 9.02 -10.78
C GLY A 68 17.48 7.96 -9.75
N LYS A 69 16.85 7.94 -8.58
CA LYS A 69 17.06 6.94 -7.54
C LYS A 69 15.95 5.89 -7.58
N ASN A 70 16.33 4.63 -7.37
CA ASN A 70 15.38 3.51 -7.35
C ASN A 70 14.90 3.25 -5.92
N TYR A 71 13.61 2.95 -5.83
CA TYR A 71 12.97 2.59 -4.59
C TYR A 71 12.04 1.41 -4.84
N THR A 72 11.98 0.49 -3.87
CA THR A 72 11.05 -0.62 -3.88
C THR A 72 10.00 -0.42 -2.80
N GLN A 73 8.72 -0.42 -3.20
CA GLN A 73 7.62 -0.48 -2.24
C GLN A 73 7.34 -1.94 -1.90
N ILE A 74 7.34 -2.27 -0.61
CA ILE A 74 7.12 -3.62 -0.09
C ILE A 74 5.83 -3.66 0.72
N MET A 75 5.06 -4.73 0.55
CA MET A 75 3.97 -5.12 1.44
C MET A 75 4.32 -6.45 2.10
N GLU A 76 4.31 -6.47 3.43
CA GLU A 76 4.66 -7.65 4.22
C GLU A 76 3.62 -7.96 5.29
N ARG A 77 3.42 -9.25 5.57
CA ARG A 77 2.64 -9.67 6.73
C ARG A 77 3.51 -9.57 7.98
N THR A 78 3.20 -8.62 8.87
CA THR A 78 4.01 -8.32 10.06
C THR A 78 3.43 -8.87 11.37
N ALA A 79 2.17 -9.31 11.39
CA ALA A 79 1.56 -9.99 12.53
C ALA A 79 0.34 -10.83 12.12
N GLN A 80 -0.10 -11.71 13.01
CA GLN A 80 -1.36 -12.44 12.92
C GLN A 80 -1.96 -12.55 14.33
N ASN A 81 -3.27 -12.28 14.47
CA ASN A 81 -4.00 -12.50 15.73
C ASN A 81 -4.53 -13.95 15.79
N ASP A 82 -4.95 -14.39 16.98
CA ASP A 82 -5.53 -15.71 17.21
C ASP A 82 -6.82 -15.97 16.41
N ASP A 83 -7.57 -14.91 16.08
CA ASP A 83 -8.75 -14.98 15.21
C ASP A 83 -8.42 -15.20 13.73
N GLY A 84 -7.12 -15.18 13.37
CA GLY A 84 -6.58 -15.37 12.04
C GLY A 84 -6.52 -14.10 11.18
N SER A 85 -6.88 -12.94 11.72
CA SER A 85 -6.62 -11.65 11.06
C SER A 85 -5.12 -11.40 10.90
N ASN A 86 -4.72 -10.82 9.78
CA ASN A 86 -3.32 -10.58 9.42
C ASN A 86 -3.05 -9.07 9.39
N ARG A 87 -1.96 -8.63 10.00
CA ARG A 87 -1.45 -7.25 9.82
C ARG A 87 -0.54 -7.21 8.63
N TRP A 88 -0.75 -6.20 7.78
CA TRP A 88 0.08 -5.91 6.63
C TRP A 88 0.66 -4.51 6.75
N THR A 89 1.97 -4.41 6.53
CA THR A 89 2.72 -3.16 6.60
C THR A 89 3.26 -2.85 5.20
N GLY A 90 3.01 -1.62 4.74
CA GLY A 90 3.52 -1.08 3.49
C GLY A 90 4.70 -0.14 3.76
N THR A 91 5.87 -0.44 3.20
CA THR A 91 7.10 0.34 3.36
C THR A 91 7.70 0.73 2.01
N LEU A 92 8.53 1.78 2.00
CA LEU A 92 9.41 2.10 0.88
C LEU A 92 10.85 1.83 1.31
N ILE A 93 11.59 1.13 0.44
CA ILE A 93 12.99 0.79 0.61
C ILE A 93 13.82 1.56 -0.40
N ASP A 94 14.93 2.13 0.04
CA ASP A 94 15.98 2.64 -0.84
C ASP A 94 16.81 1.46 -1.35
N ASP A 95 16.75 1.21 -2.66
CA ASP A 95 17.40 0.03 -3.26
C ASP A 95 18.93 0.08 -3.15
N ALA A 96 19.52 1.28 -3.00
CA ALA A 96 20.96 1.43 -2.88
C ALA A 96 21.48 1.03 -1.49
N THR A 97 20.69 1.27 -0.44
CA THR A 97 21.08 1.01 0.96
C THR A 97 20.41 -0.24 1.53
N GLY A 98 19.27 -0.66 0.97
CA GLY A 98 18.40 -1.69 1.53
C GLY A 98 17.61 -1.22 2.76
N GLU A 99 17.67 0.06 3.11
CA GLU A 99 17.00 0.59 4.30
C GLU A 99 15.56 1.01 4.00
N THR A 100 14.67 0.76 4.98
CA THR A 100 13.33 1.33 4.96
C THR A 100 13.42 2.84 5.19
N VAL A 101 13.05 3.63 4.19
CA VAL A 101 13.07 5.09 4.25
C VAL A 101 11.73 5.69 4.68
N VAL A 102 10.62 4.97 4.51
CA VAL A 102 9.32 5.36 5.04
C VAL A 102 8.39 4.17 5.26
N THR A 103 7.62 4.21 6.35
CA THR A 103 6.42 3.37 6.52
C THR A 103 5.21 4.15 6.01
N ILE A 104 4.57 3.63 4.96
CA ILE A 104 3.45 4.28 4.28
C ILE A 104 2.18 4.07 5.09
N GLY A 105 1.98 2.86 5.59
CA GLY A 105 0.88 2.56 6.50
C GLY A 105 0.78 1.10 6.89
N GLU A 106 -0.13 0.84 7.81
CA GLU A 106 -0.44 -0.49 8.31
C GLU A 106 -1.95 -0.70 8.37
N TYR A 107 -2.39 -1.91 8.04
CA TYR A 107 -3.78 -2.31 8.24
C TYR A 107 -3.89 -3.79 8.58
N TRP A 108 -4.99 -4.14 9.22
CA TRP A 108 -5.40 -5.52 9.47
C TRP A 108 -6.40 -5.95 8.42
N THR A 109 -6.23 -7.14 7.86
CA THR A 109 -7.26 -7.82 7.05
C THR A 109 -7.90 -8.94 7.86
N PRO A 110 -9.21 -9.18 7.75
CA PRO A 110 -9.86 -10.29 8.42
C PRO A 110 -9.37 -11.65 7.86
N LYS A 111 -9.56 -12.72 8.64
CA LYS A 111 -9.10 -14.08 8.27
C LYS A 111 -9.55 -14.53 6.88
N ASN A 112 -10.74 -14.12 6.44
CA ASN A 112 -11.29 -14.49 5.14
C ASN A 112 -10.52 -13.89 3.96
N TYR A 113 -9.58 -12.97 4.16
CA TYR A 113 -8.68 -12.52 3.09
C TYR A 113 -7.56 -13.54 2.83
N SER A 114 -7.29 -14.47 3.77
CA SER A 114 -6.18 -15.43 3.64
C SER A 114 -4.83 -14.70 3.42
N LEU A 115 -3.94 -15.28 2.60
CA LEU A 115 -2.65 -14.72 2.19
C LEU A 115 -2.71 -14.13 0.78
N LEU A 116 -1.61 -13.46 0.37
CA LEU A 116 -1.44 -12.96 -0.98
C LEU A 116 -1.49 -14.10 -2.01
N SER A 117 -2.12 -13.80 -3.15
CA SER A 117 -2.03 -14.58 -4.37
C SER A 117 -0.71 -14.30 -5.09
N SER A 118 -0.27 -15.23 -5.95
CA SER A 118 0.94 -15.04 -6.78
C SER A 118 0.74 -14.12 -7.98
N GLY A 119 -0.49 -13.65 -8.21
CA GLY A 119 -0.84 -12.76 -9.31
C GLY A 119 -0.99 -11.29 -8.88
N GLY A 120 -0.60 -10.39 -9.78
CA GLY A 120 -0.80 -8.95 -9.67
C GLY A 120 -0.67 -8.31 -11.04
N LEU A 121 -0.97 -7.01 -11.12
CA LEU A 121 -0.74 -6.22 -12.34
C LEU A 121 -0.21 -4.84 -11.98
N THR A 122 0.54 -4.24 -12.89
CA THR A 122 0.94 -2.84 -12.78
C THR A 122 0.15 -2.02 -13.80
N PHE A 123 -0.25 -0.83 -13.42
CA PHE A 123 -1.05 0.07 -14.25
C PHE A 123 -0.54 1.51 -14.17
N ASN A 124 -0.89 2.27 -15.20
CA ASN A 124 -0.65 3.71 -15.28
C ASN A 124 -2.01 4.39 -15.46
N GLU A 125 -2.36 5.29 -14.56
CA GLU A 125 -3.64 6.01 -14.58
C GLU A 125 -3.42 7.52 -14.65
N LEU A 126 -4.28 8.19 -15.41
CA LEU A 126 -4.41 9.65 -15.43
C LEU A 126 -5.71 10.02 -14.70
N TYR A 127 -5.61 10.85 -13.67
CA TYR A 127 -6.73 11.29 -12.83
C TYR A 127 -6.78 12.81 -12.62
#